data_AF-A0ABD1PFT1-F1
#
_entry.id   AF-A0ABD1PFT1-F1
#
_cell.length_a   1.000
_cell.length_b   1.000
_cell.length_c   1.000
_cell.angle_alpha   90.00
_cell.angle_beta   90.00
_cell.angle_gamma   90.00
#
_symmetry.space_group_name_H-M   'P 1'
#
loop_
_entity.id
_entity.type
_entity.pdbx_description
1 polymer ?
#
loop_
_entity_poly.entity_id
_entity_poly.type
_entity_poly.pdbx_seq_one_letter_code
_entity_poly.pdbx_strand_id
1 'polypeptide(L)'
;MALVSHFLKIVQFVSLFSVSALSWPPPFYFWPLFIFGQFLNFRVYQLLGETGTYYGIRFGKNVPWVTEFPFGVIKDPQYVGSIMSLVACLSWVPLFYILLWILGYVFIILVESKEDPATRAKPLS
;
A
#
# COMPACT_ATOMS: atom_id res chain seq x y z
N MET A 1 -17.14 -11.57 4.52
CA MET A 1 -15.74 -11.09 4.57
C MET A 1 -15.65 -9.60 4.24
N ALA A 2 -16.18 -9.13 3.09
CA ALA A 2 -16.12 -7.71 2.70
C ALA A 2 -16.73 -6.74 3.74
N LEU A 3 -17.94 -7.01 4.26
CA LEU A 3 -18.59 -6.14 5.27
C LEU A 3 -17.74 -5.93 6.53
N VAL A 4 -17.12 -7.00 7.05
CA VAL A 4 -16.23 -6.92 8.22
C VAL A 4 -14.99 -6.09 7.89
N SER A 5 -14.39 -6.27 6.72
CA SER A 5 -13.25 -5.46 6.27
C SER A 5 -13.62 -3.97 6.15
N HIS A 6 -14.76 -3.64 5.55
CA HIS A 6 -15.21 -2.26 5.46
C HIS A 6 -15.47 -1.65 6.83
N PHE A 7 -16.13 -2.38 7.73
CA PHE A 7 -16.34 -1.93 9.10
C PHE A 7 -15.02 -1.64 9.82
N LEU A 8 -14.07 -2.57 9.77
CA LEU A 8 -12.74 -2.37 10.38
C LEU A 8 -11.99 -1.19 9.77
N LYS A 9 -12.07 -0.99 8.45
CA LYS A 9 -11.48 0.17 7.77
C LYS A 9 -12.12 1.49 8.22
N ILE A 10 -13.43 1.52 8.44
CA ILE A 10 -14.14 2.71 8.96
C ILE A 10 -13.68 2.99 10.39
N VAL A 11 -13.66 1.98 11.26
CA VAL A 11 -13.17 2.12 12.64
C VAL A 11 -11.74 2.63 12.65
N GLN A 12 -10.87 2.07 11.81
CA GLN A 12 -9.49 2.53 11.66
C GLN A 12 -9.44 4.00 11.21
N PHE A 13 -10.22 4.39 10.19
CA PHE A 13 -10.25 5.76 9.69
C PHE A 13 -10.74 6.75 10.76
N VAL A 14 -11.80 6.41 11.49
CA VAL A 14 -12.31 7.22 12.60
C VAL A 14 -11.28 7.32 13.72
N SER A 15 -10.58 6.22 14.04
CA SER A 15 -9.54 6.22 15.08
C SER A 15 -8.36 7.14 14.76
N LEU A 16 -8.10 7.45 13.48
CA LEU A 16 -7.04 8.41 13.15
C LEU A 16 -7.35 9.81 13.70
N PHE A 17 -8.61 10.21 13.77
CA PHE A 17 -8.99 11.52 14.33
C PHE A 17 -8.75 11.62 15.83
N SER A 18 -8.65 10.50 16.57
CA SER A 18 -8.34 10.55 18.00
C SER A 18 -6.87 10.86 18.28
N VAL A 19 -5.99 10.66 17.29
CA VAL A 19 -4.53 10.86 17.41
C VAL A 19 -3.97 11.94 16.50
N SER A 20 -4.74 12.42 15.51
CA SER A 20 -4.26 13.36 14.50
C SER A 20 -4.50 14.82 14.90
N ALA A 21 -3.48 15.66 14.71
CA ALA A 21 -3.58 17.11 14.81
C ALA A 21 -3.65 17.72 13.40
N LEU A 22 -4.86 17.76 12.84
CA LEU A 22 -5.07 18.29 11.49
C LEU A 22 -4.81 19.80 11.47
N SER A 23 -3.99 20.23 10.51
CA SER A 23 -3.65 21.63 10.28
C SER A 23 -3.90 22.01 8.82
N TRP A 24 -4.36 23.25 8.61
CA TRP A 24 -4.58 23.82 7.29
C TRP A 24 -3.82 25.15 7.15
N PRO A 25 -3.08 25.36 6.04
CA PRO A 25 -2.84 24.43 4.93
C PRO A 25 -1.87 23.28 5.31
N PRO A 26 -1.94 22.12 4.64
CA PRO A 26 -0.91 21.09 4.77
C PRO A 26 0.46 21.62 4.32
N PRO A 27 1.56 21.03 4.81
CA PRO A 27 2.90 21.33 4.31
C PRO A 27 3.02 21.08 2.80
N PHE A 28 3.88 21.82 2.12
CA PHE A 28 4.05 21.69 0.66
C PHE A 28 4.45 20.29 0.20
N TYR A 29 5.21 19.55 1.00
CA TYR A 29 5.61 18.17 0.68
C TYR A 29 4.44 17.18 0.70
N PHE A 30 3.32 17.52 1.35
CA PHE A 30 2.16 16.65 1.49
C PHE A 30 1.62 16.25 0.12
N TRP A 31 1.33 17.25 -0.73
CA TRP A 31 0.67 17.05 -2.01
C TRP A 31 1.44 16.11 -2.97
N PRO A 32 2.72 16.35 -3.30
CA PRO A 32 3.43 15.47 -4.22
C PRO A 32 3.57 14.05 -3.66
N LEU A 33 3.87 13.89 -2.37
CA LEU A 33 4.02 12.58 -1.75
C LEU A 33 2.71 11.80 -1.71
N PHE A 34 1.63 12.45 -1.28
CA PHE A 34 0.32 11.82 -1.17
C PHE A 34 -0.25 11.49 -2.54
N ILE A 35 -0.24 12.44 -3.48
CA ILE A 35 -0.78 12.23 -4.83
C ILE A 35 -0.01 11.12 -5.55
N PHE A 36 1.32 11.16 -5.55
CA PHE A 36 2.10 10.13 -6.22
C PHE A 36 1.95 8.76 -5.53
N GLY A 37 1.92 8.74 -4.20
CA GLY A 37 1.71 7.50 -3.45
C GLY A 37 0.34 6.86 -3.72
N GLN A 38 -0.72 7.67 -3.78
CA GLN A 38 -2.06 7.20 -4.14
C GLN A 38 -2.14 6.78 -5.61
N PHE A 39 -1.47 7.50 -6.51
CA PHE A 39 -1.37 7.13 -7.92
C PHE A 39 -0.74 5.74 -8.11
N LEU A 40 0.37 5.45 -7.43
CA LEU A 40 1.00 4.11 -7.46
C LEU A 40 0.03 3.03 -6.98
N ASN A 41 -0.64 3.23 -5.85
CA ASN A 41 -1.62 2.27 -5.33
C ASN A 41 -2.77 2.04 -6.31
N PHE A 42 -3.32 3.12 -6.87
CA PHE A 42 -4.40 3.02 -7.85
C PHE A 42 -3.97 2.26 -9.11
N ARG A 43 -2.77 2.54 -9.64
CA ARG A 43 -2.21 1.81 -10.77
C ARG A 43 -2.01 0.33 -10.48
N VAL A 44 -1.56 -0.03 -9.28
CA VAL A 44 -1.46 -1.45 -8.85
C VAL A 44 -2.83 -2.12 -8.88
N TYR A 45 -3.85 -1.48 -8.30
CA TYR A 45 -5.22 -2.02 -8.32
C TYR A 45 -5.78 -2.14 -9.74
N GLN A 46 -5.49 -1.20 -10.64
CA GLN A 46 -5.91 -1.29 -12.04
C GLN A 46 -5.27 -2.47 -12.77
N LEU A 47 -4.01 -2.79 -12.47
CA LEU A 47 -3.24 -3.83 -13.15
C LEU A 47 -3.47 -5.23 -12.59
N LEU A 48 -3.50 -5.37 -11.27
CA LEU A 48 -3.63 -6.67 -10.59
C LEU A 48 -5.07 -7.00 -10.18
N GLY A 49 -5.95 -6.00 -10.17
CA GLY A 49 -7.29 -6.11 -9.62
C GLY A 49 -7.29 -6.40 -8.11
N GLU A 50 -8.48 -6.58 -7.56
CA GLU A 50 -8.67 -6.95 -6.15
C GLU A 50 -8.01 -8.30 -5.83
N THR A 51 -8.12 -9.27 -6.73
CA THR A 51 -7.61 -10.63 -6.52
C THR A 51 -6.08 -10.66 -6.42
N GLY A 52 -5.36 -9.99 -7.31
CA GLY A 52 -3.89 -9.94 -7.22
C GLY A 52 -3.41 -9.13 -6.02
N THR A 53 -4.10 -8.03 -5.72
CA THR A 53 -3.73 -7.13 -4.61
C THR A 53 -3.93 -7.76 -3.22
N TYR A 54 -4.92 -8.64 -3.05
CA TYR A 54 -5.20 -9.33 -1.78
C TYR A 54 -4.69 -10.77 -1.76
N TYR A 55 -3.55 -11.04 -2.41
CA TYR A 55 -2.88 -12.35 -2.38
C TYR A 55 -3.74 -13.53 -2.84
N GLY A 56 -4.62 -13.31 -3.82
CA GLY A 56 -5.50 -14.35 -4.37
C GLY A 56 -4.74 -15.60 -4.82
N ILE A 57 -3.48 -15.47 -5.24
CA ILE A 57 -2.63 -16.60 -5.61
C ILE A 57 -2.42 -17.61 -4.47
N ARG A 58 -2.34 -17.14 -3.22
CA ARG A 58 -2.24 -17.99 -2.02
C ARG A 58 -3.53 -18.78 -1.76
N PHE A 59 -4.62 -18.38 -2.40
CA PHE A 59 -5.93 -19.05 -2.38
C PHE A 59 -6.22 -19.78 -3.70
N GLY A 60 -5.19 -20.07 -4.51
CA GLY A 60 -5.32 -20.83 -5.77
C GLY A 60 -5.93 -20.03 -6.93
N LYS A 61 -6.03 -18.70 -6.82
CA LYS A 61 -6.47 -17.85 -7.94
C LYS A 61 -5.31 -17.62 -8.92
N ASN A 62 -5.64 -17.54 -10.21
CA ASN A 62 -4.67 -17.20 -11.23
C ASN A 62 -4.46 -15.69 -11.26
N VAL A 63 -3.24 -15.25 -10.94
CA VAL A 63 -2.82 -13.85 -11.01
C VAL A 63 -1.70 -13.73 -12.06
N PRO A 64 -1.87 -12.89 -13.10
CA PRO A 64 -0.87 -12.73 -14.15
C PRO A 64 0.34 -11.94 -13.64
N TRP A 65 1.52 -12.23 -14.19
CA TRP A 65 2.70 -11.39 -13.98
C TRP A 65 2.56 -10.09 -14.78
N VAL A 66 2.77 -8.94 -14.15
CA VAL A 66 2.64 -7.62 -14.77
C VAL A 66 3.99 -6.90 -14.75
N THR A 67 4.38 -6.34 -15.89
CA THR A 67 5.62 -5.55 -16.05
C THR A 67 5.34 -4.08 -16.38
N GLU A 68 4.09 -3.72 -16.66
CA GLU A 68 3.67 -2.36 -16.92
C GLU A 68 3.96 -1.45 -15.72
N PHE A 69 4.13 -0.14 -15.98
CA PHE A 69 4.34 0.82 -14.90
C PHE A 69 3.17 0.76 -13.90
N PRO A 70 3.46 0.59 -12.58
CA PRO A 70 4.76 0.82 -11.93
C PRO A 70 5.70 -0.40 -11.75
N PHE A 71 5.26 -1.63 -12.03
CA PHE A 71 6.02 -2.86 -11.72
C PHE A 71 7.36 -2.99 -12.47
N GLY A 72 7.45 -2.49 -13.70
CA GLY A 72 8.70 -2.53 -14.48
C GLY A 72 9.80 -1.59 -13.99
N VAL A 73 9.50 -0.69 -13.06
CA VAL A 73 10.44 0.37 -12.59
C VAL A 73 10.64 0.31 -11.09
N ILE A 74 9.56 0.07 -10.33
CA ILE A 74 9.55 0.13 -8.88
C ILE A 74 9.29 -1.28 -8.34
N LYS A 75 10.15 -1.74 -7.44
CA LYS A 75 9.91 -2.97 -6.67
C LYS A 75 8.82 -2.71 -5.63
N ASP A 76 7.84 -3.60 -5.59
CA ASP A 76 6.71 -3.57 -4.66
C ASP A 76 6.00 -2.19 -4.60
N PRO A 77 5.50 -1.69 -5.76
CA PRO A 77 5.05 -0.31 -5.92
C PRO A 77 3.87 0.08 -5.00
N GLN A 78 3.08 -0.90 -4.57
CA GLN A 78 1.98 -0.68 -3.63
C GLN A 78 2.48 -0.26 -2.24
N TYR A 79 3.52 -0.95 -1.73
CA TYR A 79 4.10 -0.61 -0.44
C TYR A 79 4.84 0.72 -0.50
N VAL A 80 5.59 0.97 -1.59
CA VAL A 80 6.23 2.27 -1.81
C VAL A 80 5.20 3.40 -1.80
N GLY A 81 4.11 3.24 -2.56
CA GLY A 81 3.04 4.24 -2.58
C GLY A 81 2.34 4.44 -1.24
N SER A 82 2.16 3.36 -0.46
CA SER A 82 1.60 3.42 0.89
C SER A 82 2.53 4.14 1.87
N ILE A 83 3.83 3.84 1.84
CA ILE A 83 4.86 4.52 2.66
C ILE A 83 4.90 6.01 2.32
N MET A 84 4.88 6.38 1.03
CA MET A 84 4.85 7.79 0.61
C MET A 84 3.62 8.52 1.14
N SER A 85 2.46 7.87 1.12
CA SER A 85 1.21 8.43 1.66
C SER A 85 1.28 8.62 3.17
N LEU A 86 1.93 7.71 3.91
CA LEU A 86 2.16 7.85 5.35
C LEU A 86 3.13 8.99 5.67
N VAL A 87 4.23 9.09 4.93
CA VAL A 87 5.23 10.16 5.10
C VAL A 87 4.62 11.54 4.80
N ALA A 88 3.71 11.62 3.83
CA ALA A 88 2.96 12.86 3.58
C ALA A 88 2.23 13.36 4.83
N CYS A 89 1.70 12.45 5.66
CA CYS A 89 0.93 12.76 6.86
C CYS A 89 1.78 13.07 8.11
N LEU A 90 3.11 13.23 8.00
CA LEU A 90 4.02 13.48 9.13
C LEU A 90 3.64 14.70 9.98
N SER A 91 3.05 15.74 9.38
CA SER A 91 2.61 16.93 10.11
C SER A 91 1.32 16.73 10.91
N TRP A 92 0.56 15.67 10.63
CA TRP A 92 -0.76 15.44 11.22
C TRP A 92 -0.79 14.25 12.17
N VAL A 93 -0.03 13.20 11.88
CA VAL A 93 -0.05 11.95 12.63
C VAL A 93 1.27 11.81 13.42
N PRO A 94 1.23 11.43 14.71
CA PRO A 94 2.43 11.25 15.49
C PRO A 94 3.39 10.23 14.85
N LEU A 95 4.67 10.58 14.82
CA LEU A 95 5.73 9.81 14.14
C LEU A 95 5.75 8.33 14.54
N PHE A 96 5.49 8.02 15.81
CA PHE A 96 5.46 6.64 16.31
C PHE A 96 4.50 5.74 15.51
N TYR A 97 3.30 6.22 15.19
CA TYR A 97 2.34 5.44 14.39
C TYR A 97 2.80 5.28 12.95
N ILE A 98 3.34 6.34 12.34
CA ILE A 98 3.88 6.29 10.97
C ILE A 98 5.04 5.28 10.89
N LEU A 99 5.97 5.32 11.84
CA LEU A 99 7.11 4.40 11.90
C LEU A 99 6.65 2.95 12.05
N LEU A 100 5.69 2.67 12.93
CA LEU A 100 5.15 1.32 13.09
C LEU A 100 4.60 0.76 11.77
N TRP A 101 3.86 1.57 11.02
CA TRP A 101 3.31 1.16 9.73
C TRP A 101 4.39 0.97 8.66
N ILE A 102 5.36 1.90 8.57
CA ILE A 102 6.49 1.78 7.64
C ILE A 102 7.30 0.52 7.93
N LEU A 103 7.57 0.22 9.21
CA LEU A 103 8.26 -1.00 9.61
C LEU A 103 7.48 -2.26 9.19
N GLY A 104 6.15 -2.25 9.31
CA GLY A 104 5.30 -3.33 8.81
C GLY A 104 5.42 -3.54 7.30
N TYR A 105 5.40 -2.46 6.51
CA TYR A 105 5.58 -2.55 5.07
C TYR A 105 6.98 -3.03 4.69
N VAL A 106 8.03 -2.50 5.33
CA VAL A 106 9.41 -2.94 5.10
C VAL A 106 9.59 -4.41 5.46
N PHE A 107 8.99 -4.85 6.58
CA PHE A 107 9.01 -6.25 6.98
C PHE A 107 8.40 -7.15 5.90
N ILE A 108 7.23 -6.81 5.36
CA ILE A 108 6.60 -7.59 4.29
C ILE A 108 7.44 -7.56 3.01
N ILE A 109 7.97 -6.42 2.59
CA ILE A 109 8.91 -6.33 1.45
C ILE A 109 10.08 -7.31 1.63
N LEU A 110 10.67 -7.35 2.83
CA LEU A 110 11.80 -8.24 3.12
C LEU A 110 11.39 -9.71 3.09
N VAL A 111 10.23 -10.06 3.66
CA VAL A 111 9.71 -11.43 3.62
C VAL A 111 9.51 -11.86 2.18
N GLU A 112 8.79 -11.07 1.39
CA GLU A 112 8.45 -11.45 0.03
C GLU A 112 9.65 -11.39 -0.93
N SER A 113 10.67 -10.57 -0.64
CA SER A 113 11.92 -10.57 -1.43
C SER A 113 12.65 -11.92 -1.40
N LYS A 114 12.36 -12.76 -0.39
CA LYS A 114 12.93 -14.10 -0.22
C LYS A 114 11.99 -15.20 -0.74
N GLU A 115 10.77 -14.87 -1.15
CA GLU A 115 9.82 -15.83 -1.70
C GLU A 115 10.17 -16.15 -3.16
N ASP A 116 9.93 -17.40 -3.56
CA ASP A 116 10.06 -17.83 -4.96
C ASP A 116 9.10 -17.00 -5.84
N PRO A 117 9.58 -16.28 -6.86
CA PRO A 117 8.75 -15.51 -7.78
C PRO A 117 7.56 -16.29 -8.37
N ALA A 118 7.71 -17.60 -8.59
CA ALA A 118 6.65 -18.46 -9.12
C ALA A 118 5.44 -18.57 -8.16
N THR A 119 5.64 -18.30 -6.87
CA THR A 119 4.56 -18.26 -5.87
C THR A 119 3.82 -16.93 -5.82
N ARG A 120 4.37 -15.88 -6.46
CA ARG A 120 3.87 -14.49 -6.41
C ARG A 120 2.95 -14.19 -7.59
N ALA A 121 3.29 -14.65 -8.79
CA ALA A 121 2.43 -14.62 -9.96
C ALA A 121 2.85 -15.69 -10.98
N LYS A 122 1.96 -16.05 -11.90
CA LYS A 122 2.31 -16.99 -12.96
C LYS A 122 3.29 -16.33 -13.94
N PRO A 123 4.44 -16.97 -14.24
CA PRO A 123 5.38 -16.46 -15.24
C PRO A 123 4.67 -16.26 -16.59
N LEU A 124 5.13 -15.27 -17.35
CA LEU A 124 4.76 -15.14 -18.75
C LEU A 124 5.28 -16.40 -19.48
N SER A 125 4.36 -17.18 -20.06
CA SER A 125 4.66 -18.38 -20.84
C SER A 125 5.44 -18.08 -22.11
#